data_AF-A0A151CJM3-F1
#
_entry.id   AF-A0A151CJM3-F1
#
_cell.length_a   1.000
_cell.length_b   1.000
_cell.length_c   1.000
_cell.angle_alpha   90.00
_cell.angle_beta   90.00
_cell.angle_gamma   90.00
#
_symmetry.space_group_name_H-M   'P 1'
#
loop_
_entity.id
_entity.type
_entity.pdbx_description
1 polymer ?
#
loop_
_entity_poly.entity_id
_entity_poly.type
_entity_poly.pdbx_seq_one_letter_code
_entity_poly.pdbx_strand_id
1 'polypeptide(L)' 'MEYTLVGEGLKFMVLGMLIVLVFLLLLVQVMKWQAKIINKYFPEKEPVAPTTTTADSDEESRRTAAIIAAVTEFRKQ' A
#
# COMPACT_ATOMS: atom_id res chain seq x y z
N MET A 1 32.98 46.28 0.94
CA MET A 1 33.61 45.06 0.38
C MET A 1 32.99 43.78 0.97
N GLU A 2 31.77 43.82 1.52
CA GLU A 2 31.21 42.74 2.36
C GLU A 2 30.05 41.95 1.69
N TYR A 3 29.42 42.53 0.66
CA TYR A 3 28.36 41.88 -0.12
C TYR A 3 28.80 40.57 -0.77
N THR A 4 30.09 40.44 -1.09
CA THR A 4 30.65 39.23 -1.71
C THR A 4 30.54 38.02 -0.78
N LEU A 5 30.82 38.16 0.52
CA LEU A 5 30.93 37.04 1.45
C LEU A 5 29.56 36.46 1.80
N VAL A 6 28.57 37.33 2.06
CA VAL A 6 27.19 36.89 2.33
C VAL A 6 26.56 36.29 1.08
N GLY A 7 26.80 36.88 -0.09
CA GLY A 7 26.33 36.34 -1.36
C GLY A 7 26.96 34.99 -1.72
N GLU A 8 28.22 34.78 -1.37
CA GLU A 8 28.94 33.52 -1.58
C GLU A 8 28.50 32.44 -0.59
N GLY A 9 28.29 32.80 0.69
CA GLY A 9 27.70 31.90 1.69
C GLY A 9 26.29 31.43 1.32
N LEU A 10 25.45 32.32 0.78
CA LEU A 10 24.11 31.96 0.31
C LEU A 10 24.16 30.96 -0.85
N LYS A 11 25.12 31.12 -1.78
CA LYS A 11 25.33 30.15 -2.87
C LYS A 11 25.68 28.78 -2.30
N PHE A 12 26.61 28.70 -1.36
CA PHE A 12 26.98 27.42 -0.74
C PHE A 12 25.84 26.78 0.05
N MET A 13 24.99 27.58 0.73
CA MET A 13 23.79 27.09 1.42
C MET A 13 22.81 26.43 0.44
N VAL A 14 22.48 27.12 -0.66
CA VAL A 14 21.57 26.59 -1.69
C VAL A 14 22.19 25.36 -2.36
N LEU A 15 23.49 25.41 -2.70
CA LEU A 15 24.19 24.33 -3.37
C LEU A 15 24.25 23.07 -2.47
N GLY A 16 24.55 23.24 -1.18
CA GLY A 16 24.54 22.16 -0.19
C GLY A 16 23.15 21.55 -0.01
N MET A 17 22.12 22.39 0.09
CA MET A 17 20.72 21.93 0.21
C MET A 17 20.29 21.13 -1.02
N LEU A 18 20.61 21.60 -2.23
CA LEU A 18 20.27 20.92 -3.47
C LEU A 18 21.01 19.59 -3.62
N ILE A 19 22.30 19.53 -3.27
CA ILE A 19 23.07 18.29 -3.29
C ILE A 19 22.43 17.23 -2.38
N VAL A 20 22.06 17.61 -1.15
CA VAL A 20 21.40 16.69 -0.22
C VAL A 20 20.06 16.22 -0.79
N LEU A 21 19.26 17.12 -1.36
CA LEU A 21 17.97 16.77 -1.96
C LEU A 21 18.14 15.79 -3.13
N VAL A 22 19.08 16.04 -4.04
CA VAL A 22 19.41 15.15 -5.16
C VAL A 22 19.89 13.79 -4.65
N PHE A 23 20.74 13.78 -3.62
CA PHE A 23 21.23 12.55 -3.02
C PHE A 23 20.10 11.71 -2.42
N LEU A 24 19.16 12.34 -1.69
CA LEU A 24 17.99 11.64 -1.17
C LEU A 24 17.09 11.09 -2.28
N LEU A 25 16.87 11.85 -3.36
CA LEU A 25 16.13 11.36 -4.53
C LEU A 25 16.82 10.15 -5.17
N LEU A 26 18.15 10.15 -5.26
CA LEU A 26 18.92 9.00 -5.74
C LEU A 26 18.75 7.79 -4.83
N LEU A 27 18.79 7.95 -3.50
CA LEU A 27 18.55 6.85 -2.56
C LEU A 27 17.17 6.23 -2.75
N VAL A 28 16.12 7.06 -2.90
CA VAL A 28 14.77 6.57 -3.18
C VAL A 28 14.74 5.81 -4.52
N GLN A 29 15.41 6.33 -5.55
CA GLN A 29 15.45 5.69 -6.87
C GLN A 29 16.17 4.32 -6.83
N VAL A 30 17.27 4.23 -6.08
CA VAL A 30 18.00 2.97 -5.84
C VAL A 30 17.11 1.99 -5.10
N MET A 31 16.42 2.42 -4.05
CA MET A 31 15.50 1.57 -3.30
C MET A 31 14.35 1.03 -4.17
N LYS A 32 13.81 1.87 -5.07
CA LYS A 32 12.81 1.43 -6.06
C LYS A 32 13.38 0.41 -7.06
N TRP A 33 14.63 0.59 -7.49
CA TRP A 33 15.32 -0.37 -8.36
C TRP A 33 15.52 -1.70 -7.65
N GLN A 34 15.99 -1.69 -6.40
CA GLN A 34 16.11 -2.87 -5.57
C GLN A 34 14.75 -3.57 -5.41
N ALA A 35 13.68 -2.83 -5.09
CA ALA A 35 12.34 -3.39 -4.97
C ALA A 35 11.85 -4.03 -6.28
N LYS A 36 12.14 -3.43 -7.44
CA LYS A 36 11.78 -4.00 -8.75
C LYS A 36 12.57 -5.27 -9.07
N ILE A 37 13.85 -5.30 -8.73
CA ILE A 37 14.70 -6.49 -8.88
C ILE A 37 14.15 -7.60 -7.99
N ILE A 38 13.89 -7.31 -6.72
CA ILE A 38 13.34 -8.28 -5.75
C ILE A 38 12.02 -8.84 -6.25
N ASN A 39 11.05 -8.00 -6.63
CA ASN A 39 9.75 -8.46 -7.17
C ASN A 39 9.88 -9.33 -8.44
N LYS A 40 10.93 -9.11 -9.25
CA LYS A 40 11.15 -9.90 -10.47
C LYS A 40 11.77 -11.26 -10.20
N TYR A 41 12.71 -11.35 -9.26
CA TYR A 41 13.42 -12.61 -8.95
C TYR A 41 12.76 -13.40 -7.81
N PHE A 42 12.08 -12.72 -6.90
CA PHE A 42 11.30 -13.27 -5.80
C PHE A 42 9.91 -12.64 -5.84
N PRO A 43 9.08 -13.00 -6.84
CA PRO A 43 7.69 -12.57 -6.84
C PRO A 43 7.03 -13.11 -5.57
N GLU A 44 6.65 -12.21 -4.67
CA GLU A 44 5.78 -12.56 -3.57
C GLU A 44 4.49 -13.07 -4.20
N LYS A 45 4.15 -14.34 -3.95
CA LYS A 45 2.79 -14.82 -4.25
C LYS A 45 1.87 -13.95 -3.42
N GLU A 46 1.17 -13.04 -4.08
CA GLU A 46 0.05 -12.34 -3.46
C GLU A 46 -0.81 -13.41 -2.78
N PRO A 47 -1.18 -13.26 -1.50
CA PRO A 47 -2.19 -14.11 -0.93
C PRO A 47 -3.40 -13.93 -1.82
N VAL A 48 -3.76 -15.00 -2.53
CA VAL A 48 -4.95 -15.04 -3.37
C VAL A 48 -6.07 -14.57 -2.45
N ALA A 49 -6.57 -13.35 -2.66
CA ALA A 49 -7.77 -12.92 -1.96
C ALA A 49 -8.78 -14.04 -2.21
N PRO A 50 -9.40 -14.61 -1.15
CA PRO A 50 -10.32 -15.72 -1.35
C PRO A 50 -11.36 -15.22 -2.33
N THR A 51 -11.29 -15.76 -3.55
CA THR A 51 -12.31 -15.54 -4.54
C THR A 51 -13.52 -16.18 -3.89
N THR A 52 -14.47 -15.35 -3.44
CA THR A 52 -15.75 -15.79 -2.92
C THR A 52 -16.32 -16.71 -3.98
N THR A 53 -16.14 -18.00 -3.74
CA THR A 53 -16.60 -19.03 -4.64
C THR A 53 -18.11 -19.01 -4.47
N THR A 54 -18.84 -19.02 -5.58
CA THR A 54 -20.31 -18.98 -5.66
C THR A 54 -21.03 -20.02 -4.75
N ALA A 55 -20.29 -20.94 -4.12
CA ALA A 55 -20.75 -21.80 -3.05
C ALA A 55 -21.24 -21.05 -1.79
N ASP A 56 -20.68 -19.88 -1.46
CA ASP A 56 -21.07 -19.12 -0.25
C ASP A 56 -22.51 -18.57 -0.33
N SER A 57 -22.97 -18.20 -1.52
CA SER A 57 -24.34 -17.67 -1.70
C SER A 57 -25.42 -18.72 -1.45
N ASP A 58 -25.16 -20.00 -1.78
CA ASP A 58 -26.10 -21.09 -1.52
C ASP A 58 -26.14 -21.46 -0.03
N GLU A 59 -25.00 -21.33 0.67
CA GLU A 59 -24.92 -21.56 2.11
C GLU A 59 -25.63 -20.46 2.91
N GLU A 60 -25.47 -19.19 2.50
CA GLU A 60 -26.16 -18.05 3.10
C GLU A 60 -27.68 -18.11 2.89
N SER A 61 -28.12 -18.52 1.69
CA SER A 61 -29.53 -18.75 1.36
C SER A 61 -30.14 -19.87 2.23
N ARG A 62 -29.43 -21.00 2.39
CA ARG A 62 -29.84 -22.09 3.29
C ARG A 62 -29.92 -21.66 4.75
N ARG A 63 -28.95 -20.85 5.22
CA ARG A 63 -28.95 -20.32 6.59
C ARG A 63 -30.17 -19.44 6.85
N THR A 64 -30.45 -18.52 5.93
CA THR A 64 -31.60 -17.62 6.01
C THR A 64 -32.92 -18.40 6.02
N ALA A 65 -33.06 -19.40 5.16
CA ALA A 65 -34.23 -20.25 5.12
C ALA A 65 -34.45 -21.04 6.43
N ALA A 66 -33.38 -21.57 7.04
CA ALA A 66 -33.45 -22.27 8.32
C ALA A 66 -33.90 -21.36 9.47
N ILE A 67 -33.40 -20.12 9.52
CA ILE A 67 -33.80 -19.13 10.52
C ILE A 67 -35.29 -18.77 10.36
N ILE A 68 -35.74 -18.52 9.13
CA ILE A 68 -37.15 -18.22 8.85
C ILE A 68 -38.05 -19.38 9.30
N ALA A 69 -37.69 -20.62 8.95
CA ALA A 69 -38.44 -21.81 9.35
C ALA A 69 -38.58 -21.92 10.89
N ALA A 70 -37.47 -21.74 11.62
CA ALA A 70 -37.46 -21.77 13.08
C ALA A 70 -38.36 -20.68 13.69
N VAL A 71 -38.32 -19.45 13.16
CA VAL A 71 -39.16 -18.34 13.63
C VAL A 71 -40.64 -18.60 13.32
N THR A 72 -40.95 -19.13 12.13
CA THR A 72 -42.34 -19.43 11.77
C THR A 72 -42.94 -20.55 12.60
N GLU A 73 -42.15 -21.56 12.96
CA GLU A 73 -42.57 -22.67 13.83
C GLU A 73 -42.83 -22.16 15.25
N PHE A 74 -41.91 -21.36 15.79
CA PHE A 74 -42.09 -20.75 17.12
C PHE A 74 -43.31 -19.84 17.21
N ARG A 75 -43.65 -19.12 16.13
CA ARG A 75 -44.84 -18.25 16.07
C ARG A 75 -46.16 -19.03 15.89
N LYS A 76 -46.08 -20.32 15.56
CA LYS A 76 -47.24 -21.20 15.38
C LYS A 76 -47.57 -22.00 16.64
N GLN A 77 -46.64 -22.06 17.60
CA GLN A 77 -46.90 -22.44 18.99
C GLN A 77 -47.52 -21.27 19.76
#